data_AF-A0A7S9NDM8-F1
#
_entry.id   AF-A0A7S9NDM8-F1
#
_cell.length_a   1.000
_cell.length_b   1.000
_cell.length_c   1.000
_cell.angle_alpha   90.00
_cell.angle_beta   90.00
_cell.angle_gamma   90.00
#
_symmetry.space_group_name_H-M   'P 1'
#
loop_
_entity.id
_entity.type
_entity.pdbx_description
1 polymer ?
#
loop_
_entity_poly.entity_id
_entity_poly.type
_entity_poly.pdbx_seq_one_letter_code
_entity_poly.pdbx_strand_id
1 'polypeptide(L)'
;MIKFELDDVEGYKLEFGDKFYLPEREKRQNLRTGDIVKLIFRFEDDEFAQVERMWVVINETNNGEFTGILDNEPFTKGCLNAGDEIKFNYKNVLEIYKGDEN
;
A
#
# COMPACT_ATOMS: atom_id res chain seq x y z
N MET A 1 -16.48 9.60 11.66
CA MET A 1 -15.67 9.87 10.45
C MET A 1 -14.82 8.64 10.27
N ILE A 2 -15.02 7.90 9.18
CA ILE A 2 -14.24 6.69 8.90
C ILE A 2 -12.79 7.13 8.71
N LYS A 3 -11.89 6.50 9.45
CA LYS A 3 -10.44 6.69 9.30
C LYS A 3 -9.87 5.41 8.72
N PHE A 4 -8.80 5.55 7.96
CA PHE A 4 -8.02 4.41 7.50
C PHE A 4 -6.60 4.50 8.04
N GLU A 5 -5.99 3.33 8.17
CA GLU A 5 -4.55 3.17 8.37
C GLU A 5 -3.98 2.20 7.32
N LEU A 6 -2.66 2.24 7.17
CA LEU A 6 -1.94 1.32 6.29
C LEU A 6 -1.23 0.27 7.15
N ASP A 7 -1.48 -1.00 6.87
CA ASP A 7 -0.86 -2.08 7.65
C ASP A 7 0.67 -2.11 7.44
N ASP A 8 1.40 -2.54 8.47
CA ASP A 8 2.84 -2.85 8.41
C ASP A 8 3.02 -4.31 7.94
N VAL A 9 3.42 -4.49 6.69
CA VAL A 9 3.60 -5.82 6.10
C VAL A 9 4.91 -6.50 6.56
N GLU A 10 5.85 -5.77 7.17
CA GLU A 10 6.99 -6.41 7.84
C GLU A 10 6.53 -7.16 9.09
N GLY A 11 5.52 -6.64 9.80
CA GLY A 11 4.86 -7.34 10.90
C GLY A 11 4.27 -8.70 10.48
N TYR A 12 3.57 -8.73 9.34
CA TYR A 12 3.05 -9.98 8.78
C TYR A 12 4.14 -10.95 8.36
N LYS A 13 5.25 -10.45 7.79
CA LYS A 13 6.38 -11.33 7.46
C LYS A 13 7.01 -11.97 8.69
N LEU A 14 7.10 -11.22 9.81
CA LEU A 14 7.60 -11.74 11.08
C LEU A 14 6.65 -12.79 11.68
N GLU A 15 5.34 -12.57 11.60
CA GLU A 15 4.33 -13.46 12.16
C GLU A 15 4.18 -14.76 11.35
N PHE A 16 4.10 -14.66 10.03
CA PHE A 16 3.76 -15.79 9.15
C PHE A 16 4.97 -16.42 8.45
N GLY A 17 6.15 -15.81 8.54
CA GLY A 17 7.38 -16.33 7.96
C GLY A 17 7.25 -16.61 6.47
N ASP A 18 7.62 -17.81 6.03
CA ASP A 18 7.63 -18.19 4.61
C ASP A 18 6.24 -18.38 4.00
N LYS A 19 5.18 -18.44 4.81
CA LYS A 19 3.80 -18.46 4.32
C LYS A 19 3.34 -17.10 3.78
N PHE A 20 4.07 -16.03 4.11
CA PHE A 20 3.81 -14.69 3.64
C PHE A 20 4.94 -14.26 2.69
N TYR A 21 4.60 -14.17 1.40
CA TYR A 21 5.50 -13.59 0.42
C TYR A 21 5.54 -12.08 0.59
N LEU A 22 6.75 -11.53 0.65
CA LEU A 22 6.99 -10.09 0.67
C LEU A 22 8.17 -9.79 -0.25
N PRO A 23 8.09 -8.77 -1.12
CA PRO A 23 9.24 -8.33 -1.90
C PRO A 23 10.42 -7.98 -1.00
N GLU A 24 11.63 -8.20 -1.52
CA GLU A 24 12.87 -7.87 -0.81
C GLU A 24 12.86 -6.42 -0.33
N ARG A 25 13.35 -6.20 0.88
CA ARG A 25 13.37 -4.88 1.51
C ARG A 25 14.05 -3.84 0.64
N GLU A 26 15.17 -4.18 0.02
CA GLU A 26 15.91 -3.29 -0.86
C GLU A 26 15.08 -2.83 -2.06
N LYS A 27 14.27 -3.73 -2.65
CA LYS A 27 13.35 -3.36 -3.75
C LYS A 27 12.26 -2.40 -3.28
N ARG A 28 11.71 -2.61 -2.08
CA ARG A 28 10.70 -1.72 -1.49
C ARG A 28 11.27 -0.36 -1.09
N GLN A 29 12.54 -0.29 -0.70
CA GLN A 29 13.19 0.97 -0.30
C GLN A 29 13.63 1.82 -1.51
N ASN A 30 13.92 1.19 -2.65
CA ASN A 30 14.44 1.85 -3.85
C ASN A 30 13.38 2.06 -4.95
N LEU A 31 12.10 2.14 -4.57
CA LEU A 31 11.01 2.49 -5.46
C LEU A 31 11.20 3.90 -6.02
N ARG A 32 10.64 4.13 -7.21
CA ARG A 32 10.78 5.36 -7.99
C ARG A 32 9.41 5.92 -8.37
N THR A 33 9.39 7.20 -8.71
CA THR A 33 8.23 7.82 -9.38
C THR A 33 7.85 7.00 -10.62
N GLY A 34 6.57 6.68 -10.74
CA GLY A 34 6.00 5.82 -11.78
C GLY A 34 5.84 4.36 -11.37
N ASP A 35 6.51 3.88 -10.33
CA ASP A 35 6.28 2.53 -9.82
C ASP A 35 4.86 2.40 -9.24
N ILE A 36 4.25 1.23 -9.43
CA ILE A 36 2.91 0.93 -8.94
C ILE A 36 3.03 -0.11 -7.83
N VAL A 37 2.47 0.19 -6.66
CA VAL A 37 2.56 -0.67 -5.48
C VAL A 37 1.20 -0.98 -4.90
N LYS A 38 1.05 -2.18 -4.35
CA LYS A 38 -0.14 -2.56 -3.60
C LYS A 38 0.09 -2.32 -2.12
N LEU A 39 -0.86 -1.65 -1.48
CA LEU A 39 -0.90 -1.42 -0.03
C LEU A 39 -2.11 -2.12 0.58
N ILE A 40 -2.10 -2.30 1.90
CA ILE A 40 -3.26 -2.82 2.65
C ILE A 40 -3.83 -1.65 3.46
N PHE A 41 -5.07 -1.29 3.17
CA PHE A 41 -5.84 -0.27 3.85
C PHE A 41 -6.78 -0.93 4.84
N ARG A 42 -6.70 -0.52 6.10
CA ARG A 42 -7.60 -0.95 7.16
C ARG A 42 -8.48 0.21 7.55
N PHE A 43 -9.77 0.06 7.35
CA PHE A 43 -10.80 1.01 7.77
C PHE A 43 -11.33 0.56 9.12
N GLU A 44 -11.28 1.47 10.08
CA GLU A 44 -11.98 1.29 11.36
C GLU A 44 -13.31 2.03 11.28
N ASP A 45 -14.39 1.28 11.36
CA ASP A 45 -15.69 1.81 11.77
C ASP A 45 -16.08 1.23 13.14
N ASP A 46 -17.12 1.79 13.76
CA ASP A 46 -17.52 1.44 15.13
C ASP A 46 -18.07 0.00 15.26
N GLU A 47 -18.33 -0.70 14.14
CA GLU A 47 -18.98 -2.02 14.11
C GLU A 47 -18.10 -3.13 13.50
N PHE A 48 -17.28 -2.81 12.48
CA PHE A 48 -16.52 -3.75 11.68
C PHE A 48 -15.17 -3.15 11.21
N ALA A 49 -14.13 -3.98 11.21
CA ALA A 49 -12.89 -3.66 10.53
C ALA A 49 -12.97 -4.14 9.07
N GLN A 50 -12.91 -3.22 8.11
CA GLN A 50 -12.84 -3.54 6.68
C GLN A 50 -11.40 -3.42 6.20
N VAL A 51 -10.93 -4.41 5.43
CA VAL A 51 -9.57 -4.43 4.88
C VAL A 51 -9.65 -4.51 3.37
N GLU A 52 -9.00 -3.57 2.70
CA GLU A 52 -8.89 -3.53 1.24
C GLU A 52 -7.43 -3.51 0.80
N ARG A 53 -7.14 -4.14 -0.34
CA ARG A 53 -5.81 -4.12 -0.95
C ARG A 53 -5.89 -3.32 -2.24
N MET A 54 -5.18 -2.20 -2.30
CA MET A 54 -5.35 -1.25 -3.39
C MET A 54 -4.02 -0.83 -4.00
N TRP A 55 -4.04 -0.51 -5.29
CA TRP A 55 -2.88 -0.04 -6.04
C TRP A 55 -2.70 1.47 -5.92
N VAL A 56 -1.45 1.90 -5.79
CA VAL A 56 -1.03 3.31 -5.70
C VAL A 56 0.13 3.52 -6.67
N VAL A 57 0.03 4.56 -7.50
CA VAL A 57 1.08 5.00 -8.42
C VAL A 57 1.95 6.04 -7.72
N ILE A 58 3.24 5.78 -7.58
CA ILE A 58 4.16 6.69 -6.88
C ILE A 58 4.40 7.93 -7.73
N ASN A 59 4.20 9.11 -7.16
CA ASN A 59 4.52 10.39 -7.80
C ASN A 59 5.73 11.08 -7.15
N GLU A 60 6.00 10.83 -5.86
CA GLU A 60 7.14 11.40 -5.15
C GLU A 60 7.84 10.38 -4.24
N THR A 61 9.16 10.50 -4.12
CA THR A 61 10.00 9.63 -3.29
C THR A 61 10.97 10.45 -2.45
N ASN A 62 11.10 10.12 -1.16
CA ASN A 62 12.06 10.74 -0.25
C ASN A 62 12.62 9.71 0.76
N ASN A 63 13.81 9.17 0.49
CA ASN A 63 14.54 8.29 1.42
C ASN A 63 13.71 7.13 2.04
N GLY A 64 12.89 6.45 1.23
CA GLY A 64 12.06 5.32 1.67
C GLY A 64 10.67 5.71 2.20
N GLU A 65 10.37 7.01 2.23
CA GLU A 65 9.02 7.56 2.31
C GLU A 65 8.53 7.89 0.89
N PHE A 66 7.23 7.69 0.66
CA PHE A 66 6.60 7.79 -0.64
C PHE A 66 5.29 8.56 -0.55
N THR A 67 5.01 9.30 -1.60
CA THR A 67 3.69 9.82 -1.89
C THR A 67 3.25 9.24 -3.23
N GLY A 68 1.98 8.88 -3.33
CA GLY A 68 1.42 8.36 -4.57
C GLY A 68 -0.07 8.61 -4.68
N ILE A 69 -0.61 8.32 -5.86
CA ILE A 69 -2.02 8.52 -6.19
C ILE A 69 -2.72 7.16 -6.20
N LEU A 70 -3.85 7.07 -5.49
CA LEU A 70 -4.67 5.86 -5.47
C LEU A 70 -5.23 5.58 -6.87
N ASP A 71 -4.87 4.42 -7.42
CA ASP A 71 -5.23 3.97 -8.79
C ASP A 71 -6.23 2.81 -8.75
N ASN A 72 -7.06 2.79 -7.69
CA ASN A 72 -8.13 1.84 -7.50
C ASN A 72 -9.37 2.58 -6.99
N GLU A 73 -10.55 2.13 -7.39
CA GLU A 73 -11.82 2.57 -6.81
C GLU A 73 -12.08 1.82 -5.49
N PRO A 74 -12.12 2.51 -4.33
CA PRO A 74 -12.38 1.85 -3.05
C PRO A 74 -13.80 1.28 -2.99
N PHE A 75 -13.96 0.12 -2.34
CA PHE A 75 -15.28 -0.41 -2.02
C PHE A 75 -15.89 0.36 -0.85
N THR A 76 -15.10 0.69 0.17
CA THR A 76 -15.49 1.52 1.32
C THR A 76 -15.71 2.97 0.85
N LYS A 77 -16.97 3.36 0.72
CA LYS A 77 -17.34 4.71 0.25
C LYS A 77 -17.24 5.76 1.37
N GLY A 78 -16.89 6.99 0.98
CA GLY A 78 -16.92 8.16 1.86
C GLY A 78 -15.66 8.39 2.71
N CYS A 79 -14.62 7.55 2.57
CA CYS A 79 -13.33 7.74 3.23
C CYS A 79 -12.22 8.10 2.23
N LEU A 80 -12.14 7.36 1.12
CA LEU A 80 -11.17 7.55 0.04
C LEU A 80 -11.86 7.45 -1.32
N ASN A 81 -11.26 8.06 -2.34
CA ASN A 81 -11.62 7.97 -3.74
C ASN A 81 -10.39 7.71 -4.60
N ALA A 82 -10.58 7.12 -5.78
CA ALA A 82 -9.52 7.08 -6.78
C ALA A 82 -9.03 8.50 -7.08
N GLY A 83 -7.71 8.67 -7.23
CA GLY A 83 -7.08 9.98 -7.38
C GLY A 83 -6.64 10.64 -6.07
N ASP A 84 -7.03 10.11 -4.91
CA ASP A 84 -6.57 10.65 -3.62
C ASP A 84 -5.06 10.40 -3.40
N GLU A 85 -4.42 11.35 -2.73
CA GLU A 85 -3.00 11.27 -2.36
C GLU A 85 -2.81 10.38 -1.12
N ILE A 86 -1.92 9.41 -1.24
CA ILE A 86 -1.57 8.46 -0.18
C ILE A 86 -0.10 8.63 0.19
N LYS A 87 0.17 8.80 1.49
CA LYS A 87 1.53 8.83 2.05
C LYS A 87 1.82 7.52 2.76
N PHE A 88 2.97 6.93 2.46
CA PHE A 88 3.35 5.62 2.98
C PHE A 88 4.87 5.43 2.94
N ASN A 89 5.37 4.36 3.56
CA ASN A 89 6.78 4.00 3.48
C ASN A 89 6.98 2.56 3.02
N TYR A 90 8.24 2.16 2.83
CA TYR A 90 8.58 0.82 2.34
C TYR A 90 7.95 -0.33 3.16
N LYS A 91 7.63 -0.14 4.45
CA LYS A 91 7.00 -1.15 5.31
C LYS A 91 5.53 -1.39 5.02
N ASN A 92 4.89 -0.50 4.26
CA ASN A 92 3.48 -0.67 3.84
C ASN A 92 3.35 -1.38 2.48
N VAL A 93 4.45 -1.53 1.74
CA VAL A 93 4.47 -2.08 0.38
C VAL A 93 4.30 -3.59 0.40
N LEU A 94 3.07 -4.06 0.15
CA LEU A 94 2.72 -5.48 0.05
C LEU A 94 3.25 -6.11 -1.24
N GLU A 95 3.07 -5.41 -2.36
CA GLU A 95 3.38 -5.93 -3.69
C GLU A 95 3.89 -4.79 -4.57
N ILE A 96 4.80 -5.11 -5.50
CA ILE A 96 5.30 -4.19 -6.52
C ILE A 96 4.80 -4.74 -7.85
N TYR A 97 4.06 -3.93 -8.60
CA TYR A 97 3.57 -4.31 -9.92
C TYR A 97 4.76 -4.57 -10.83
N LYS A 98 4.75 -5.73 -11.49
CA LYS A 98 5.67 -6.02 -12.58
C LYS A 98 4.85 -5.85 -13.85
N GLY A 99 5.13 -4.81 -14.62
CA GLY A 99 4.61 -4.73 -15.98
C GLY A 99 5.05 -5.97 -16.75
N ASP A 100 4.28 -6.36 -17.77
CA ASP A 100 4.77 -7.34 -18.73
C ASP A 100 6.07 -6.76 -19.34
N GLU A 101 7.21 -7.36 -18.99
CA GLU A 101 8.48 -7.08 -19.66
C GLU A 101 8.32 -7.52 -21.12
N ASN A 102 7.98 -6.57 -22.01
CA ASN A 102 8.04 -6.75 -23.46
C ASN A 102 9.45 -6.46 -23.97
#